data_AF-A0A7R9N092-F1
#
_entry.id   AF-A0A7R9N092-F1
#
_cell.length_a   1.000
_cell.length_b   1.000
_cell.length_c   1.000
_cell.angle_alpha   90.00
_cell.angle_beta   90.00
_cell.angle_gamma   90.00
#
_symmetry.space_group_name_H-M   'P 1'
#
loop_
_entity.id
_entity.type
_entity.pdbx_description
1 polymer ?
#
loop_
_entity_poly.entity_id
_entity_poly.type
_entity_poly.pdbx_seq_one_letter_code
_entity_poly.pdbx_strand_id
1 'polypeptide(L)' 'MLLNRINFSRDWYADELHYHCKGKKLYIWAVRDERKNLVASVASSKRDGNAAKRFFRKAIKK' A
#
# COMPACT_ATOMS: atom_id res chain seq x y z
N MET A 1 23.01 11.68 11.26
CA MET A 1 21.61 11.39 10.84
C MET A 1 21.68 10.26 9.82
N LEU A 2 21.66 9.00 10.29
CA LEU A 2 21.71 7.83 9.41
C LEU A 2 20.31 7.61 8.84
N LEU A 3 20.13 7.85 7.54
CA LEU A 3 18.95 7.40 6.83
C LEU A 3 18.99 5.87 6.82
N ASN A 4 18.26 5.23 7.73
CA ASN A 4 18.04 3.80 7.68
C ASN A 4 17.42 3.48 6.31
N ARG A 5 18.22 2.87 5.44
CA ARG A 5 17.73 2.25 4.22
C ARG A 5 16.78 1.14 4.67
N ILE A 6 15.47 1.38 4.55
CA ILE A 6 14.48 0.38 4.93
C ILE A 6 14.68 -0.80 3.98
N ASN A 7 15.27 -1.87 4.48
CA ASN A 7 15.42 -3.12 3.76
C ASN A 7 14.16 -3.95 4.03
N PHE A 8 13.30 -4.07 3.03
CA PHE A 8 12.07 -4.83 3.16
C PHE A 8 12.37 -6.33 3.17
N SER A 9 11.61 -7.11 3.91
CA SER A 9 11.73 -8.56 3.87
C SER A 9 11.26 -9.14 2.52
N ARG A 10 11.56 -10.43 2.30
CA ARG A 10 11.19 -11.16 1.07
C ARG A 10 9.67 -11.36 0.95
N ASP A 11 9.00 -11.58 2.08
CA ASP A 11 7.59 -11.92 2.11
C ASP A 11 6.74 -10.69 2.44
N TRP A 12 5.76 -10.43 1.57
CA TRP A 12 4.90 -9.27 1.60
C TRP A 12 3.44 -9.68 1.79
N TYR A 13 2.73 -8.92 2.62
CA TYR A 13 1.32 -9.10 2.95
C TYR A 13 0.53 -7.90 2.43
N ALA A 14 -0.38 -8.14 1.49
CA ALA A 14 -1.18 -7.11 0.85
C ALA A 14 -2.64 -7.18 1.29
N ASP A 15 -3.20 -6.04 1.67
CA ASP A 15 -4.57 -5.89 2.15
C ASP A 15 -5.34 -4.85 1.32
N GLU A 16 -6.64 -5.09 1.14
CA GLU A 16 -7.60 -4.08 0.69
C GLU A 16 -8.45 -3.61 1.88
N LEU A 17 -8.43 -2.31 2.16
CA LEU A 17 -9.15 -1.70 3.28
C LEU A 17 -10.23 -0.75 2.75
N HIS A 18 -11.40 -0.75 3.39
CA HIS A 18 -12.50 0.14 3.06
C HIS A 18 -12.62 1.18 4.17
N TYR A 19 -12.46 2.45 3.82
CA TYR A 19 -12.45 3.54 4.79
C TYR A 19 -13.49 4.59 4.42
N HIS A 20 -14.24 5.09 5.41
CA HIS A 20 -15.16 6.20 5.23
C HIS A 20 -14.59 7.44 5.93
N CYS A 21 -14.36 8.51 5.18
CA CYS A 21 -13.80 9.75 5.70
C CYS A 21 -14.61 10.94 5.18
N LYS A 22 -15.14 11.77 6.08
CA LYS A 22 -15.92 12.98 5.75
C LYS A 22 -17.03 12.70 4.72
N GLY A 23 -17.79 11.62 4.93
CA GLY A 23 -18.90 11.21 4.05
C GLY A 23 -18.47 10.58 2.72
N LYS A 24 -17.17 10.37 2.47
CA LYS A 24 -16.66 9.73 1.24
C LYS A 24 -16.12 8.35 1.55
N LYS A 25 -16.50 7.36 0.73
CA LYS A 25 -15.92 6.01 0.74
C LYS A 25 -14.60 6.01 -0.03
N LEU A 26 -13.58 5.40 0.56
CA LEU A 26 -12.25 5.23 0.01
C LEU A 26 -11.86 3.76 0.09
N TYR A 27 -11.16 3.31 -0.94
CA TYR A 27 -10.54 2.00 -1.03
C TYR A 27 -9.03 2.19 -0.94
N ILE A 28 -8.39 1.50 -0.01
CA ILE A 28 -6.96 1.61 0.25
C ILE A 28 -6.34 0.24 0.00
N TRP A 29 -5.34 0.19 -0.86
CA TRP A 29 -4.45 -0.96 -1.02
C TRP A 29 -3.17 -0.65 -0.26
N ALA A 30 -2.79 -1.55 0.64
CA ALA A 30 -1.57 -1.44 1.43
C ALA A 30 -0.79 -2.75 1.37
N VAL A 31 0.53 -2.66 1.27
CA VAL A 31 1.44 -3.81 1.41
C VAL A 31 2.43 -3.56 2.53
N ARG A 32 2.57 -4.55 3.39
CA ARG A 32 3.54 -4.58 4.49
C ARG A 32 4.50 -5.75 4.31
N ASP A 33 5.73 -5.60 4.78
CA ASP A 33 6.66 -6.71 4.90
C ASP A 33 6.40 -7.50 6.21
N GLU A 34 7.11 -8.62 6.41
CA GLU A 34 6.99 -9.45 7.62
C GLU A 34 7.28 -8.69 8.93
N ARG A 35 8.09 -7.63 8.85
CA ARG A 35 8.48 -6.76 9.95
C ARG A 35 7.47 -5.63 10.17
N LYS A 36 6.34 -5.68 9.47
CA LYS A 36 5.24 -4.70 9.50
C LYS A 36 5.65 -3.33 8.94
N ASN A 37 6.76 -3.24 8.20
CA ASN A 37 7.13 -2.02 7.49
C ASN A 37 6.17 -1.80 6.33
N LEU A 38 5.67 -0.58 6.17
CA LEU A 38 4.83 -0.22 5.02
C LEU A 38 5.70 -0.09 3.77
N VAL A 39 5.54 -1.01 2.83
CA VAL A 39 6.25 -1.00 1.54
C VAL A 39 5.65 0.10 0.65
N ALA A 40 4.32 0.03 0.44
CA ALA A 40 3.56 0.96 -0.38
C ALA A 40 2.08 1.00 0.00
N SER A 41 1.45 2.12 -0.30
CA SER A 41 -0.01 2.27 -0.24
C SER A 41 -0.55 3.15 -1.37
N VAL A 42 -1.80 2.91 -1.75
CA VAL A 42 -2.59 3.70 -2.70
C VAL A 42 -4.00 3.81 -2.18
N ALA A 43 -4.56 5.03 -2.16
CA ALA A 43 -5.97 5.26 -1.94
C ALA A 43 -6.68 5.57 -3.26
N SER A 44 -7.93 5.16 -3.39
CA SER A 44 -8.79 5.53 -4.51
C SER A 44 -10.24 5.69 -4.06
N SER A 45 -10.98 6.56 -4.76
CA SER A 45 -12.44 6.67 -4.61
C SER A 45 -13.19 5.52 -5.28
N LYS A 46 -12.53 4.71 -6.13
CA LYS A 46 -13.12 3.59 -6.85
C LYS A 46 -12.40 2.29 -6.49
N ARG A 47 -13.16 1.20 -6.35
CA ARG A 47 -12.64 -0.16 -6.22
C ARG A 47 -12.42 -0.73 -7.62
N ASP A 48 -11.31 -0.37 -8.24
CA ASP A 48 -11.01 -0.79 -9.62
C ASP A 48 -9.62 -1.42 -9.78
N GLY A 49 -9.48 -2.23 -10.83
CA GLY A 49 -8.22 -2.89 -11.16
C GLY A 49 -7.11 -1.91 -11.55
N ASN A 50 -7.43 -0.67 -11.94
CA ASN A 50 -6.43 0.35 -12.25
C ASN A 50 -5.74 0.84 -10.97
N ALA A 51 -6.47 0.97 -9.87
CA ALA A 51 -5.92 1.28 -8.57
C ALA A 51 -5.00 0.17 -8.06
N ALA A 52 -5.41 -1.10 -8.21
CA ALA A 52 -4.57 -2.25 -7.90
C ALA A 52 -3.28 -2.28 -8.75
N LYS A 53 -3.36 -2.01 -10.06
CA LYS A 53 -2.18 -1.91 -10.94
C LYS A 53 -1.23 -0.79 -10.50
N ARG A 54 -1.76 0.40 -10.17
CA ARG A 54 -0.94 1.50 -9.64
C ARG A 54 -0.26 1.13 -8.33
N PHE A 55 -0.97 0.42 -7.46
CA PHE A 55 -0.45 -0.11 -6.20
C PHE A 55 0.74 -1.06 -6.41
N PHE A 56 0.59 -2.11 -7.22
CA PHE A 56 1.68 -3.05 -7.48
C PHE A 56 2.88 -2.36 -8.14
N ARG A 57 2.65 -1.46 -9.10
CA ARG A 57 3.73 -0.66 -9.73
C ARG A 57 4.48 0.21 -8.73
N LYS A 58 3.80 0.72 -7.69
CA LYS A 58 4.43 1.51 -6.63
C LYS A 58 5.23 0.62 -5.68
N ALA A 59 4.75 -0.59 -5.42
CA ALA A 59 5.43 -1.56 -4.55
C ALA A 59 6.73 -2.08 -5.15
N ILE A 60 6.73 -2.48 -6.43
CA ILE A 60 7.92 -3.08 -7.10
C ILE A 60 8.99 -2.07 -7.57
N LYS A 61 8.69 -0.77 -7.53
CA LYS A 61 9.64 0.29 -7.91
C LYS A 61 10.58 0.72 -6.79
N LYS A 62 10.38 0.20 -5.58
CA LYS A 62 11.22 0.45 -4.41
C LYS A 62 12.17 -0.70 -4.18
#